data_AF-A0A1G9YUK2-F1
#
_entry.id   AF-A0A1G9YUK2-F1
#
_cell.length_a   1.000
_cell.length_b   1.000
_cell.length_c   1.000
_cell.angle_alpha   90.00
_cell.angle_beta   90.00
_cell.angle_gamma   90.00
#
_symmetry.space_group_name_H-M   'P 1'
#
loop_
_entity.id
_entity.type
_entity.pdbx_description
1 polymer ?
#
loop_
_entity_poly.entity_id
_entity_poly.type
_entity_poly.pdbx_seq_one_letter_code
_entity_poly.pdbx_strand_id
1 'polypeptide(L)'
;MEFKQKSIFYFLLTLLIFGCKNTEKKELKKESQNSDSYILVNDWPKLPENFVLGNPTGLGINSENNIVVFHRVSRIWEETMQEDRIQENTILTLNKQTGEVLKSWGADLFIMPHGLEVDKQNNIWVTDCGLHQVFKFDSNGSLLMTLGEAKVPGDDSSHFNEPTDIAVTEDGSFYISDGYENSRIAKFSKEGEYLFEWGKFGNK
;
A
#
# COMPACT_ATOMS: atom_id res chain seq x y z
N MET A 1 -26.39 41.04 -67.16
CA MET A 1 -27.21 39.95 -66.59
C MET A 1 -26.25 38.90 -66.02
N GLU A 2 -26.12 38.94 -64.70
CA GLU A 2 -25.99 37.83 -63.74
C GLU A 2 -25.27 36.49 -64.04
N PHE A 3 -24.36 36.20 -63.09
CA PHE A 3 -24.02 34.94 -62.39
C PHE A 3 -23.05 33.86 -62.96
N LYS A 4 -21.85 33.90 -62.36
CA LYS A 4 -21.05 32.85 -61.69
C LYS A 4 -21.02 31.42 -62.26
N GLN A 5 -19.80 30.90 -62.47
CA GLN A 5 -19.35 29.63 -61.87
C GLN A 5 -17.84 29.40 -62.06
N LYS A 6 -17.17 28.95 -60.98
CA LYS A 6 -16.03 27.97 -60.90
C LYS A 6 -14.75 28.31 -61.71
N SER A 7 -13.52 28.03 -61.31
CA SER A 7 -12.88 27.53 -60.09
C SER A 7 -11.37 27.49 -60.43
N ILE A 8 -10.53 27.57 -59.39
CA ILE A 8 -9.21 26.95 -59.30
C ILE A 8 -8.02 27.61 -60.03
N PHE A 9 -7.09 27.94 -59.14
CA PHE A 9 -5.76 28.51 -59.28
C PHE A 9 -4.79 27.58 -60.05
N TYR A 10 -3.93 28.20 -60.85
CA TYR A 10 -2.82 27.72 -61.69
C TYR A 10 -2.21 26.34 -61.40
N PHE A 11 -2.07 25.53 -62.45
CA PHE A 11 -1.36 24.25 -62.47
C PHE A 11 -0.25 24.26 -63.55
N LEU A 12 0.98 23.91 -63.12
CA LEU A 12 2.07 23.25 -63.88
C LEU A 12 2.77 24.03 -65.02
N LEU A 13 4.05 23.80 -65.36
CA LEU A 13 5.18 23.01 -64.86
C LEU A 13 6.37 23.45 -65.74
N THR A 14 7.55 23.64 -65.18
CA THR A 14 8.78 23.26 -65.90
C THR A 14 9.65 22.47 -64.94
N LEU A 15 9.64 21.16 -65.18
CA LEU A 15 10.54 20.15 -64.64
C LEU A 15 11.97 20.42 -65.13
N LEU A 16 12.97 20.21 -64.27
CA LEU A 16 13.96 19.16 -64.50
C LEU A 16 14.83 18.91 -63.27
N ILE A 17 14.84 17.64 -62.89
CA ILE A 17 15.49 17.00 -61.75
C ILE A 17 16.91 16.61 -62.19
N PHE A 18 17.89 16.72 -61.28
CA PHE A 18 19.02 15.81 -60.98
C PHE A 18 20.05 16.64 -60.18
N GLY A 19 20.56 16.29 -59.01
CA GLY A 19 20.43 15.11 -58.17
C GLY A 19 21.26 15.33 -56.88
N CYS A 20 21.18 14.33 -56.00
CA CYS A 20 22.00 14.11 -54.79
C CYS A 20 21.86 15.10 -53.61
N LYS A 21 21.15 14.65 -52.56
CA LYS A 21 21.57 14.71 -51.14
C LYS A 21 20.72 13.75 -50.29
N ASN A 22 21.16 12.49 -50.21
CA ASN A 22 20.91 11.56 -49.10
C ASN A 22 22.22 11.56 -48.29
N THR A 23 22.30 11.53 -46.97
CA THR A 23 21.35 11.29 -45.88
C THR A 23 22.14 11.66 -44.63
N GLU A 24 21.75 12.68 -43.87
CA GLU A 24 22.16 12.76 -42.47
C GLU A 24 21.00 12.26 -41.63
N LYS A 25 21.16 11.06 -41.09
CA LYS A 25 20.30 10.53 -40.03
C LYS A 25 20.41 11.50 -38.86
N LYS A 26 19.38 12.32 -38.65
CA LYS A 26 19.14 12.90 -37.33
C LYS A 26 18.70 11.75 -36.43
N GLU A 27 19.64 11.19 -35.69
CA GLU A 27 19.34 10.36 -34.53
C GLU A 27 18.49 11.22 -33.58
N LEU A 28 17.19 10.95 -33.57
CA LEU A 28 16.34 11.32 -32.46
C LEU A 28 16.81 10.47 -31.27
N LYS A 29 17.69 11.03 -30.44
CA LYS A 29 17.87 10.56 -29.06
C LYS A 29 16.53 10.70 -28.38
N LYS A 30 15.77 9.61 -28.37
CA LYS A 30 14.63 9.41 -27.50
C LYS A 30 15.22 9.28 -26.10
N GLU A 31 15.28 10.38 -25.35
CA GLU A 31 15.53 10.31 -23.91
C GLU A 31 14.38 9.53 -23.29
N SER A 32 14.57 8.23 -23.07
CA SER A 32 13.80 7.53 -22.07
C SER A 32 14.25 8.05 -20.72
N GLN A 33 13.53 9.02 -20.17
CA GLN A 33 13.61 9.36 -18.75
C GLN A 33 12.98 8.19 -17.98
N ASN A 34 13.76 7.13 -17.85
CA ASN A 34 13.50 6.04 -16.93
C ASN A 34 14.12 6.47 -15.60
N SER A 35 13.39 7.25 -14.79
CA SER A 35 13.91 7.67 -13.49
C SER A 35 13.67 6.55 -12.46
N ASP A 36 14.39 5.44 -12.61
CA ASP A 36 14.53 4.40 -11.59
C ASP A 36 15.43 4.87 -10.41
N SER A 37 15.66 6.17 -10.27
CA SER A 37 16.51 6.76 -9.23
C SER A 37 15.67 7.22 -8.04
N TYR A 38 15.90 6.62 -6.88
CA TYR A 38 15.38 7.09 -5.61
C TYR A 38 16.31 8.15 -5.02
N ILE A 39 15.73 9.23 -4.50
CA ILE A 39 16.45 10.24 -3.74
C ILE A 39 15.95 10.25 -2.30
N LEU A 40 16.87 10.34 -1.34
CA LEU A 40 16.51 10.58 0.04
C LEU A 40 15.92 11.98 0.17
N VAL A 41 14.68 12.07 0.67
CA VAL A 41 14.09 13.34 1.09
C VAL A 41 14.54 13.59 2.52
N ASN A 42 15.58 14.41 2.68
CA ASN A 42 16.03 14.83 4.00
C ASN A 42 14.91 15.59 4.73
N ASP A 43 14.92 15.53 6.07
CA ASP A 43 13.97 16.24 6.94
C ASP A 43 12.49 15.85 6.75
N TRP A 44 12.25 14.64 6.24
CA TRP A 44 10.93 14.03 6.16
C TRP A 44 10.99 12.59 6.73
N PRO A 45 10.12 12.20 7.67
CA PRO A 45 9.00 12.98 8.22
C PRO A 45 9.41 14.03 9.26
N LYS A 46 8.62 15.10 9.39
CA LYS A 46 8.76 16.13 10.43
C LYS A 46 7.91 15.78 11.65
N LEU A 47 8.46 14.93 12.50
CA LEU A 47 7.79 14.51 13.72
C LEU A 47 7.96 15.55 14.84
N PRO A 48 7.00 15.66 15.78
CA PRO A 48 7.13 16.53 16.95
C PRO A 48 8.39 16.24 17.76
N GLU A 49 8.92 17.25 18.44
CA GLU A 49 10.06 17.10 19.34
C GLU A 49 9.72 16.05 20.43
N ASN A 50 10.62 15.09 20.66
CA ASN A 50 10.43 13.92 21.54
C ASN A 50 9.41 12.87 21.06
N PHE A 51 8.91 12.96 19.83
CA PHE A 51 8.08 11.89 19.27
C PHE A 51 8.90 10.63 19.02
N VAL A 52 8.46 9.50 19.57
CA VAL A 52 9.12 8.20 19.36
C VAL A 52 8.38 7.44 18.26
N LEU A 53 8.88 7.59 17.03
CA LEU A 53 8.56 6.64 15.98
C LEU A 53 9.36 5.37 16.29
N GLY A 54 8.67 4.41 16.91
CA GLY A 54 9.17 3.09 17.26
C GLY A 54 9.62 2.26 16.06
N ASN A 55 9.42 0.94 16.12
CA ASN A 55 9.58 0.09 14.94
C ASN A 55 8.36 0.25 14.01
N PRO A 56 8.45 0.93 12.85
CA PRO A 56 7.37 0.91 11.86
C PRO A 56 7.34 -0.46 11.20
N THR A 57 6.18 -1.12 11.22
CA THR A 57 6.02 -2.49 10.71
C THR A 57 5.14 -2.56 9.49
N GLY A 58 4.20 -1.63 9.36
CA GLY A 58 3.29 -1.54 8.22
C GLY A 58 3.18 -0.11 7.72
N LEU A 59 3.09 0.04 6.40
CA LEU A 59 2.92 1.33 5.73
C LEU A 59 1.81 1.21 4.69
N GLY A 60 0.98 2.23 4.60
CA GLY A 60 -0.07 2.33 3.59
C GLY A 60 -0.23 3.77 3.11
N ILE A 61 -1.01 3.95 2.05
CA ILE A 61 -1.28 5.28 1.49
C ILE A 61 -2.80 5.47 1.47
N ASN A 62 -3.26 6.53 2.12
CA ASN A 62 -4.68 6.85 2.15
C ASN A 62 -5.14 7.55 0.85
N SER A 63 -6.45 7.75 0.70
CA SER A 63 -7.05 8.41 -0.47
C SER A 63 -6.58 9.85 -0.73
N GLU A 64 -6.00 10.53 0.26
CA GLU A 64 -5.39 11.85 0.13
C GLU A 64 -3.89 11.78 -0.27
N ASN A 65 -3.37 10.57 -0.47
CA ASN A 65 -1.96 10.21 -0.64
C ASN A 65 -1.08 10.44 0.59
N ASN A 66 -1.67 10.62 1.78
CA ASN A 66 -0.93 10.70 3.03
C ASN A 66 -0.47 9.30 3.46
N ILE A 67 0.68 9.23 4.13
CA ILE A 67 1.29 7.96 4.53
C ILE A 67 0.70 7.53 5.88
N VAL A 68 0.13 6.34 5.94
CA VAL A 68 -0.36 5.72 7.17
C VAL A 68 0.72 4.78 7.67
N VAL A 69 1.09 4.91 8.94
CA VAL A 69 2.14 4.12 9.58
C VAL A 69 1.54 3.32 10.71
N PHE A 70 1.79 2.01 10.72
CA PHE A 70 1.60 1.16 11.90
C PHE A 70 2.95 0.89 12.54
N HIS A 71 3.08 1.16 13.83
CA HIS A 71 4.34 1.03 14.53
C HIS A 71 4.16 0.51 15.95
N ARG A 72 5.26 0.01 16.52
CA ARG A 72 5.31 -0.62 17.84
C ARG A 72 5.62 0.35 18.98
N VAL A 73 5.82 1.65 18.71
CA VAL A 73 6.26 2.60 19.75
C VAL A 73 7.52 2.05 20.47
N SER A 74 7.49 1.87 21.79
CA SER A 74 8.58 1.30 22.58
C SER A 74 8.60 -0.25 22.59
N ARG A 75 7.56 -0.90 22.05
CA ARG A 75 7.43 -2.36 22.01
C ARG A 75 8.47 -2.97 21.07
N ILE A 76 9.13 -4.01 21.58
CA ILE A 76 10.17 -4.78 20.90
C ILE A 76 9.71 -6.24 20.82
N TRP A 77 10.03 -6.91 19.72
CA TRP A 77 9.80 -8.34 19.58
C TRP A 77 10.77 -9.12 20.47
N GLU A 78 10.25 -9.94 21.37
CA GLU A 78 11.02 -10.80 22.27
C GLU A 78 10.79 -12.28 21.95
N GLU A 79 11.59 -13.18 22.54
CA GLU A 79 11.41 -14.63 22.36
C GLU A 79 10.06 -15.11 22.91
N THR A 80 9.60 -14.53 24.01
CA THR A 80 8.26 -14.75 24.57
C THR A 80 7.37 -13.59 24.22
N MET A 81 6.21 -13.87 23.60
CA MET A 81 5.22 -12.85 23.27
C MET A 81 4.73 -12.14 24.54
N GLN A 82 4.72 -10.81 24.51
CA GLN A 82 4.22 -10.02 25.63
C GLN A 82 2.68 -10.05 25.65
N GLU A 83 2.10 -9.86 26.83
CA GLU A 83 0.66 -10.04 27.05
C GLU A 83 -0.12 -8.73 27.14
N ASP A 84 0.59 -7.65 27.44
CA ASP A 84 0.02 -6.33 27.67
C ASP A 84 -0.11 -5.53 26.37
N ARG A 85 -1.18 -4.74 26.29
CA ARG A 85 -1.42 -3.87 25.13
C ARG A 85 -0.54 -2.63 25.21
N ILE A 86 -0.07 -2.16 24.06
CA ILE A 86 0.66 -0.89 23.93
C ILE A 86 -0.30 0.24 24.34
N GLN A 87 0.12 1.05 25.30
CA GLN A 87 -0.72 2.11 25.90
C GLN A 87 -0.73 3.38 25.03
N GLU A 88 0.28 3.55 24.19
CA GLU A 88 0.43 4.69 23.29
C GLU A 88 -0.22 4.44 21.93
N ASN A 89 -0.47 5.52 21.18
CA ASN A 89 -0.97 5.43 19.82
C ASN A 89 0.02 4.71 18.90
N THR A 90 -0.49 3.76 18.13
CA THR A 90 0.28 2.85 17.26
C THR A 90 0.04 3.11 15.77
N ILE A 91 -0.98 3.90 15.42
CA ILE A 91 -1.30 4.25 14.04
C ILE A 91 -1.16 5.77 13.85
N LEU A 92 -0.38 6.16 12.85
CA LEU A 92 -0.15 7.55 12.46
C LEU A 92 -0.61 7.78 11.04
N THR A 93 -1.10 8.99 10.75
CA THR A 93 -1.20 9.50 9.38
C THR A 93 -0.25 10.69 9.25
N LEU A 94 0.69 10.61 8.32
CA LEU A 94 1.71 11.62 8.05
C LEU A 94 1.38 12.35 6.76
N ASN A 95 1.50 13.67 6.79
CA ASN A 95 1.35 14.49 5.60
C ASN A 95 2.42 14.13 4.56
N LYS A 96 2.00 13.81 3.35
CA LYS A 96 2.91 13.39 2.26
C LYS A 96 3.94 14.45 1.84
N GLN A 97 3.66 15.74 2.03
CA GLN A 97 4.60 16.82 1.72
C GLN A 97 5.43 17.21 2.93
N THR A 98 4.78 17.49 4.07
CA THR A 98 5.45 18.10 5.23
C THR A 98 6.02 17.06 6.18
N GLY A 99 5.45 15.85 6.19
CA GLY A 99 5.80 14.80 7.14
C GLY A 99 5.24 15.01 8.55
N GLU A 100 4.41 16.04 8.72
CA GLU A 100 3.73 16.33 9.99
C GLU A 100 2.69 15.25 10.29
N VAL A 101 2.50 14.97 11.58
CA VAL A 101 1.48 14.04 12.05
C VAL A 101 0.09 14.71 11.94
N LEU A 102 -0.75 14.17 11.05
CA LEU A 102 -2.13 14.62 10.84
C LEU A 102 -3.13 13.93 11.78
N LYS A 103 -2.91 12.64 12.05
CA LYS A 103 -3.71 11.82 12.97
C LYS A 103 -2.81 10.85 13.73
N SER A 104 -3.17 10.55 14.97
CA SER A 104 -2.51 9.55 15.81
C SER A 104 -3.56 8.90 16.70
N TRP A 105 -3.66 7.57 16.66
CA TRP A 105 -4.66 6.78 17.39
C TRP A 105 -4.18 5.32 17.59
N GLY A 106 -5.01 4.47 18.19
CA GLY A 106 -4.72 3.04 18.36
C GLY A 106 -4.06 2.67 19.68
N ALA A 107 -4.08 3.58 20.67
CA ALA A 107 -3.76 3.27 22.06
C ALA A 107 -4.66 2.15 22.60
N ASP A 108 -4.08 1.27 23.40
CA ASP A 108 -4.76 0.15 24.07
C ASP A 108 -5.41 -0.88 23.14
N LEU A 109 -5.03 -0.92 21.86
CA LEU A 109 -5.63 -1.84 20.87
C LEU A 109 -4.75 -3.03 20.50
N PHE A 110 -3.43 -2.94 20.63
CA PHE A 110 -2.52 -3.90 20.00
C PHE A 110 -1.46 -4.40 20.99
N ILE A 111 -1.01 -5.63 20.80
CA ILE A 111 0.09 -6.25 21.54
C ILE A 111 1.36 -6.18 20.68
N MET A 112 1.30 -6.71 19.46
CA MET A 112 2.44 -6.78 18.55
C MET A 112 2.03 -6.42 17.12
N PRO A 113 1.95 -5.11 16.81
CA PRO A 113 1.72 -4.61 15.46
C PRO A 113 2.60 -5.29 14.39
N HIS A 114 2.01 -5.62 13.24
CA HIS A 114 2.76 -6.18 12.11
C HIS A 114 2.33 -5.55 10.77
N GLY A 115 1.41 -6.16 10.02
CA GLY A 115 1.01 -5.68 8.69
C GLY A 115 0.05 -4.49 8.74
N LEU A 116 0.06 -3.66 7.69
CA LEU A 116 -0.93 -2.61 7.45
C LEU A 116 -1.19 -2.46 5.95
N GLU A 117 -2.47 -2.37 5.57
CA GLU A 117 -2.94 -2.02 4.23
C GLU A 117 -4.04 -0.96 4.33
N VAL A 118 -4.10 -0.05 3.35
CA VAL A 118 -5.23 0.89 3.21
C VAL A 118 -6.02 0.56 1.95
N ASP A 119 -7.27 0.14 2.12
CA ASP A 119 -8.10 -0.28 0.98
C ASP A 119 -8.65 0.90 0.17
N LYS A 120 -9.24 0.59 -0.99
CA LYS A 120 -9.81 1.61 -1.90
C LYS A 120 -10.98 2.41 -1.29
N GLN A 121 -11.58 1.95 -0.21
CA GLN A 121 -12.62 2.67 0.55
C GLN A 121 -12.01 3.47 1.71
N ASN A 122 -10.68 3.57 1.78
CA ASN A 122 -9.93 4.29 2.80
C ASN A 122 -10.04 3.63 4.19
N ASN A 123 -10.39 2.34 4.26
CA ASN A 123 -10.33 1.58 5.51
C ASN A 123 -8.89 1.14 5.77
N ILE A 124 -8.53 1.08 7.05
CA ILE A 124 -7.21 0.69 7.51
C ILE A 124 -7.30 -0.74 8.03
N TRP A 125 -6.60 -1.65 7.37
CA TRP A 125 -6.49 -3.06 7.75
C TRP A 125 -5.15 -3.29 8.43
N VAL A 126 -5.12 -4.07 9.52
CA VAL A 126 -3.90 -4.37 10.25
C VAL A 126 -3.88 -5.80 10.78
N THR A 127 -2.69 -6.40 10.88
CA THR A 127 -2.48 -7.65 11.63
C THR A 127 -1.77 -7.38 12.95
N ASP A 128 -2.13 -8.15 13.98
CA ASP A 128 -1.41 -8.18 15.25
C ASP A 128 -0.97 -9.61 15.55
N CYS A 129 0.34 -9.83 15.62
CA CYS A 129 0.90 -11.15 15.86
C CYS A 129 0.56 -11.67 17.26
N GLY A 130 0.67 -10.82 18.27
CA GLY A 130 0.49 -11.21 19.67
C GLY A 130 -0.97 -11.42 20.06
N LEU A 131 -1.91 -10.81 19.32
CA LEU A 131 -3.33 -11.11 19.45
C LEU A 131 -3.76 -12.28 18.58
N HIS A 132 -2.96 -12.69 17.59
CA HIS A 132 -3.37 -13.61 16.52
C HIS A 132 -4.62 -13.15 15.77
N GLN A 133 -4.72 -11.84 15.51
CA GLN A 133 -5.93 -11.23 14.97
C GLN A 133 -5.64 -10.30 13.79
N VAL A 134 -6.68 -10.11 12.98
CA VAL A 134 -6.75 -9.11 11.91
C VAL A 134 -7.88 -8.15 12.21
N PHE A 135 -7.64 -6.86 11.99
CA PHE A 135 -8.62 -5.81 12.24
C PHE A 135 -8.83 -4.95 11.00
N LYS A 136 -10.05 -4.48 10.81
CA LYS A 136 -10.42 -3.44 9.85
C LYS A 136 -10.99 -2.25 10.60
N PHE A 137 -10.49 -1.06 10.32
CA PHE A 137 -11.00 0.21 10.84
C PHE A 137 -11.43 1.13 9.70
N ASP A 138 -12.39 2.01 9.94
CA ASP A 138 -12.63 3.14 9.05
C ASP A 138 -11.48 4.16 9.13
N SER A 139 -11.51 5.17 8.25
CA SER A 139 -10.48 6.23 8.22
C SER A 139 -10.44 7.16 9.45
N ASN A 140 -11.40 7.01 10.38
CA ASN A 140 -11.48 7.73 11.65
C ASN A 140 -11.04 6.86 12.84
N GLY A 141 -10.67 5.60 12.61
CA GLY A 141 -10.25 4.66 13.65
C GLY A 141 -11.41 3.88 14.29
N SER A 142 -12.61 3.91 13.73
CA SER A 142 -13.73 3.09 14.22
C SER A 142 -13.58 1.66 13.75
N LEU A 143 -13.66 0.69 14.66
CA LEU A 143 -13.57 -0.74 14.34
C LEU A 143 -14.76 -1.19 13.49
N LEU A 144 -14.48 -1.85 12.38
CA LEU A 144 -15.46 -2.39 11.43
C LEU A 144 -15.48 -3.92 11.40
N MET A 145 -14.35 -4.57 11.62
CA MET A 145 -14.22 -6.03 11.57
C MET A 145 -13.05 -6.50 12.44
N THR A 146 -13.23 -7.65 13.08
CA THR A 146 -12.18 -8.42 13.74
C THR A 146 -12.26 -9.86 13.26
N LEU A 147 -11.12 -10.45 12.92
CA LEU A 147 -10.97 -11.87 12.60
C LEU A 147 -9.92 -12.49 13.53
N GLY A 148 -10.07 -13.77 13.84
CA GLY A 148 -9.29 -14.42 14.89
C GLY A 148 -9.89 -14.24 16.28
N GLU A 149 -9.45 -15.08 17.22
CA GLU A 149 -9.79 -14.96 18.64
C GLU A 149 -8.55 -14.47 19.41
N ALA A 150 -8.73 -13.44 20.25
CA ALA A 150 -7.63 -12.77 20.92
C ALA A 150 -6.82 -13.74 21.79
N LYS A 151 -5.52 -13.85 21.52
CA LYS A 151 -4.57 -14.71 22.24
C LYS A 151 -4.84 -16.21 22.09
N VAL A 152 -5.62 -16.60 21.08
CA VAL A 152 -5.91 -18.01 20.76
C VAL A 152 -5.29 -18.33 19.40
N PRO A 153 -4.08 -18.92 19.37
CA PRO A 153 -3.46 -19.32 18.12
C PRO A 153 -4.16 -20.55 17.52
N GLY A 154 -4.18 -20.65 16.19
CA GLY A 154 -4.69 -21.82 15.49
C GLY A 154 -4.50 -21.74 13.97
N ASP A 155 -4.84 -22.83 13.28
CA ASP A 155 -4.69 -22.99 11.82
C ASP A 155 -6.02 -23.36 11.13
N ASP A 156 -7.15 -23.24 11.83
CA ASP A 156 -8.48 -23.45 11.26
C ASP A 156 -9.01 -22.19 10.53
N SER A 157 -10.26 -22.24 10.06
CA SER A 157 -10.89 -21.15 9.30
C SER A 157 -11.18 -19.88 10.10
N SER A 158 -11.12 -19.95 11.43
CA SER A 158 -11.48 -18.87 12.36
C SER A 158 -10.32 -18.33 13.19
N HIS A 159 -9.20 -19.05 13.27
CA HIS A 159 -8.02 -18.67 14.04
C HIS A 159 -6.84 -18.35 13.12
N PHE A 160 -5.85 -17.63 13.64
CA PHE A 160 -4.55 -17.40 13.00
C PHE A 160 -3.44 -17.79 13.97
N ASN A 161 -2.20 -17.90 13.49
CA ASN A 161 -1.05 -18.10 14.35
C ASN A 161 0.07 -17.16 13.94
N GLU A 162 -0.01 -15.95 14.51
CA GLU A 162 0.89 -14.83 14.26
C GLU A 162 0.80 -14.33 12.79
N PRO A 163 -0.37 -13.78 12.39
CA PRO A 163 -0.61 -13.33 11.03
C PRO A 163 0.25 -12.11 10.68
N THR A 164 0.76 -12.07 9.45
CA THR A 164 1.78 -11.11 9.04
C THR A 164 1.27 -9.99 8.15
N ASP A 165 0.39 -10.25 7.19
CA ASP A 165 -0.02 -9.19 6.27
C ASP A 165 -1.41 -9.43 5.66
N ILE A 166 -2.00 -8.37 5.09
CA ILE A 166 -3.28 -8.40 4.40
C ILE A 166 -3.16 -7.77 3.02
N ALA A 167 -3.80 -8.38 2.02
CA ALA A 167 -4.00 -7.78 0.70
C ALA A 167 -5.48 -7.76 0.33
N VAL A 168 -6.04 -6.56 0.15
CA VAL A 168 -7.46 -6.37 -0.19
C VAL A 168 -7.62 -6.21 -1.69
N THR A 169 -8.56 -6.96 -2.27
CA THR A 169 -8.84 -6.94 -3.72
C THR A 169 -9.92 -5.91 -4.06
N GLU A 170 -10.15 -5.68 -5.36
CA GLU A 170 -11.11 -4.67 -5.82
C GLU A 170 -12.56 -4.96 -5.45
N ASP A 171 -12.93 -6.23 -5.30
CA ASP A 171 -14.29 -6.64 -4.89
C ASP A 171 -14.49 -6.62 -3.36
N GLY A 172 -13.45 -6.25 -2.62
CA GLY A 172 -13.42 -6.20 -1.16
C GLY A 172 -13.07 -7.53 -0.49
N SER A 173 -12.97 -8.65 -1.23
CA SER A 173 -12.37 -9.88 -0.71
C SER A 173 -10.89 -9.66 -0.43
N PHE A 174 -10.30 -10.44 0.45
CA PHE A 174 -8.93 -10.21 0.90
C PHE A 174 -8.21 -11.51 1.21
N TYR A 175 -6.88 -11.41 1.23
CA TYR A 175 -5.98 -12.49 1.59
C TYR A 175 -5.19 -12.10 2.82
N ILE A 176 -4.94 -13.06 3.71
CA ILE A 176 -4.10 -12.90 4.89
C ILE A 176 -2.93 -13.88 4.76
N SER A 177 -1.71 -13.39 4.91
CA SER A 177 -0.55 -14.25 5.13
C SER A 177 -0.44 -14.60 6.61
N ASP A 178 -0.49 -15.89 6.92
CA ASP A 178 -0.49 -16.43 8.27
C ASP A 178 0.71 -17.37 8.41
N GLY A 179 1.81 -16.83 8.94
CA GLY A 179 3.13 -17.22 8.42
C GLY A 179 4.32 -17.27 9.38
N TYR A 180 4.24 -16.76 10.61
CA TYR A 180 5.33 -16.98 11.56
C TYR A 180 5.30 -18.43 12.08
N GLU A 181 4.14 -18.85 12.59
CA GLU A 181 3.94 -20.20 13.12
C GLU A 181 3.08 -21.08 12.20
N ASN A 182 2.30 -20.46 11.31
CA ASN A 182 1.60 -21.15 10.23
C ASN A 182 2.37 -21.07 8.91
N SER A 183 1.82 -21.68 7.85
CA SER A 183 2.40 -21.63 6.51
C SER A 183 1.32 -21.60 5.45
N ARG A 184 0.43 -20.60 5.52
CA ARG A 184 -0.69 -20.46 4.59
C ARG A 184 -0.94 -19.03 4.17
N ILE A 185 -1.58 -18.89 3.02
CA ILE A 185 -2.34 -17.71 2.63
C ILE A 185 -3.82 -18.10 2.69
N ALA A 186 -4.59 -17.42 3.53
CA ALA A 186 -6.03 -17.65 3.67
C ALA A 186 -6.81 -16.54 2.97
N LYS A 187 -7.81 -16.91 2.16
CA LYS A 187 -8.70 -15.99 1.46
C LYS A 187 -10.03 -15.89 2.19
N PHE A 188 -10.53 -14.66 2.29
CA PHE A 188 -11.82 -14.33 2.89
C PHE A 188 -12.67 -13.48 1.93
N SER A 189 -13.99 -13.57 2.08
CA SER A 189 -14.94 -12.68 1.45
C SER A 189 -14.88 -11.27 2.06
N LYS A 190 -15.52 -10.28 1.42
CA LYS A 190 -15.58 -8.91 1.95
C LYS A 190 -16.33 -8.80 3.29
N GLU A 191 -17.20 -9.77 3.59
CA GLU A 191 -17.92 -9.90 4.87
C GLU A 191 -17.08 -10.57 5.96
N GLY A 192 -15.90 -11.12 5.65
CA GLY A 192 -15.04 -11.82 6.60
C GLY A 192 -15.25 -13.34 6.66
N GLU A 193 -16.09 -13.91 5.79
CA GLU A 193 -16.25 -15.36 5.68
C GLU A 193 -15.02 -16.01 5.04
N TYR A 194 -14.49 -17.05 5.66
CA TYR A 194 -13.41 -17.87 5.11
C TYR A 194 -13.84 -18.56 3.81
N LEU A 195 -13.00 -18.52 2.77
CA LEU A 195 -13.31 -19.10 1.47
C LEU A 195 -12.43 -20.32 1.16
N PHE A 196 -11.12 -20.15 1.18
CA PHE A 196 -10.13 -21.20 0.94
C PHE A 196 -8.74 -20.72 1.37
N GLU A 197 -7.78 -21.64 1.42
CA GLU A 197 -6.38 -21.33 1.65
C GLU A 197 -5.45 -22.15 0.76
N TRP A 198 -4.19 -21.75 0.71
CA TRP A 198 -3.11 -22.56 0.16
C TRP A 198 -1.80 -22.30 0.89
N GLY A 199 -0.87 -23.24 0.77
CA GLY A 199 0.43 -23.20 1.43
C GLY A 199 0.62 -24.38 2.36
N LYS A 200 1.88 -24.68 2.65
CA LYS A 200 2.33 -25.63 3.67
C LYS A 200 3.81 -25.38 3.93
N PHE A 201 4.32 -25.89 5.04
CA PHE A 201 5.76 -25.93 5.28
C PHE A 201 6.49 -26.60 4.12
N GLY A 202 7.62 -26.01 3.73
CA GLY A 202 8.52 -26.62 2.76
C GLY A 202 9.16 -27.88 3.32
N ASN A 203 9.33 -28.90 2.48
CA ASN A 203 10.15 -30.06 2.82
C ASN A 203 11.60 -29.76 2.41
N LYS A 204 12.55 -30.11 3.28
CA LYS A 204 13.99 -30.05 3.00
C LYS A 204 14.44 -31.19 2.09
#